data_AF-A0ABC8R025-F1
#
_entry.id   AF-A0ABC8R025-F1
#
_cell.length_a   1.000
_cell.length_b   1.000
_cell.length_c   1.000
_cell.angle_alpha   90.00
_cell.angle_beta   90.00
_cell.angle_gamma   90.00
#
_symmetry.space_group_name_H-M   'P 1'
#
loop_
_entity.id
_entity.type
_entity.pdbx_description
1 polymer ?
#
loop_
_entity_poly.entity_id
_entity_poly.type
_entity_poly.pdbx_seq_one_letter_code
_entity_poly.pdbx_strand_id
1 'polypeptide(L)'
;VAGAAAASGLSLAEVAAVAKHASEMVGTIGVALSVCTLPGHVTSDRLGQGKMELGLGIHGEPGAAVADLQSVDVVVSHVLRQILSL
;
A
#
# COMPACT_ATOMS: atom_id res chain seq x y z
N VAL A 1 -4.84 14.39 -9.08
CA VAL A 1 -5.89 15.27 -8.51
C VAL A 1 -5.36 16.66 -8.17
N ALA A 2 -4.59 16.83 -7.09
CA ALA A 2 -4.09 18.14 -6.66
C ALA A 2 -3.31 18.91 -7.74
N GLY A 3 -2.41 18.22 -8.46
CA GLY A 3 -1.64 18.84 -9.55
C GLY A 3 -2.50 19.40 -10.69
N ALA A 4 -3.60 18.73 -11.04
CA ALA A 4 -4.53 19.22 -12.06
C ALA A 4 -5.32 20.44 -11.59
N ALA A 5 -5.77 20.43 -10.32
CA ALA A 5 -6.42 21.58 -9.70
C ALA A 5 -5.49 22.80 -9.66
N ALA A 6 -4.23 22.62 -9.25
CA ALA A 6 -3.23 23.68 -9.25
C ALA A 6 -2.96 24.22 -10.67
N ALA A 7 -2.79 23.34 -11.65
CA ALA A 7 -2.59 23.72 -13.05
C ALA A 7 -3.78 24.49 -13.65
N SER A 8 -4.98 24.33 -13.08
CA SER A 8 -6.20 25.03 -13.51
C SER A 8 -6.38 26.40 -12.84
N GLY A 9 -5.40 26.87 -12.04
CA GLY A 9 -5.40 28.20 -11.43
C GLY A 9 -6.20 28.33 -10.14
N LEU A 10 -6.57 27.22 -9.50
CA LEU A 10 -7.26 27.24 -8.21
C LEU A 10 -6.35 27.82 -7.11
N SER A 11 -6.95 28.45 -6.11
CA SER A 11 -6.23 28.93 -4.93
C SER A 11 -5.63 27.77 -4.13
N LEU A 12 -4.62 28.05 -3.30
CA LEU A 12 -4.00 27.04 -2.43
C LEU A 12 -5.03 26.34 -1.53
N ALA A 13 -6.01 27.09 -1.00
CA ALA A 13 -7.07 26.55 -0.16
C ALA A 13 -7.95 25.55 -0.91
N GLU A 14 -8.31 25.85 -2.15
CA GLU A 14 -9.11 24.96 -2.99
C GLU A 14 -8.32 23.73 -3.42
N VAL A 15 -7.05 23.88 -3.81
CA VAL A 15 -6.18 22.74 -4.12
C VAL A 15 -6.04 21.81 -2.92
N ALA A 16 -5.83 22.36 -1.73
CA ALA A 16 -5.75 21.59 -0.49
C ALA A 16 -7.07 20.87 -0.17
N ALA A 17 -8.22 21.53 -0.37
CA ALA A 17 -9.53 20.92 -0.15
C ALA A 17 -9.76 19.71 -1.08
N VAL A 18 -9.46 19.85 -2.38
CA VAL A 18 -9.62 18.75 -3.35
C VAL A 18 -8.61 17.63 -3.08
N ALA A 19 -7.37 17.95 -2.73
CA ALA A 19 -6.35 16.96 -2.36
C ALA A 19 -6.78 16.15 -1.13
N LYS A 20 -7.29 16.85 -0.10
CA LYS A 20 -7.80 16.23 1.13
C LYS A 20 -8.97 15.30 0.83
N HIS A 21 -9.96 15.78 0.07
CA HIS A 21 -11.10 14.97 -0.31
C HIS A 21 -10.68 13.69 -1.06
N ALA A 22 -9.75 13.79 -2.02
CA ALA A 22 -9.24 12.61 -2.70
C ALA A 22 -8.49 11.66 -1.75
N SER A 23 -7.69 12.19 -0.83
CA SER A 23 -6.97 11.38 0.15
C SER A 23 -7.91 10.61 1.09
N GLU A 24 -9.04 11.21 1.48
CA GLU A 24 -10.04 10.57 2.36
C GLU A 24 -10.80 9.43 1.65
N MET A 25 -10.83 9.43 0.32
CA MET A 25 -11.53 8.43 -0.49
C MET A 25 -10.63 7.29 -0.98
N VAL A 26 -9.31 7.36 -0.75
CA VAL A 26 -8.35 6.37 -1.24
C VAL A 26 -8.00 5.39 -0.12
N GLY A 27 -8.31 4.11 -0.34
CA GLY A 27 -7.80 2.99 0.45
C GLY A 27 -6.86 2.11 -0.39
N THR A 28 -5.72 1.71 0.18
CA THR A 28 -4.77 0.80 -0.47
C THR A 28 -4.29 -0.26 0.51
N ILE A 29 -3.96 -1.45 -0.01
CA ILE A 29 -3.23 -2.48 0.73
C ILE A 29 -2.28 -3.19 -0.22
N GLY A 30 -1.03 -3.37 0.22
CA GLY A 30 -0.02 -4.14 -0.50
C GLY A 30 0.05 -5.59 -0.03
N VAL A 31 0.63 -6.45 -0.85
CA VAL A 31 1.00 -7.82 -0.46
C VAL A 31 2.44 -8.05 -0.90
N ALA A 32 3.28 -8.50 0.03
CA ALA A 32 4.69 -8.75 -0.22
C ALA A 32 5.00 -10.25 -0.17
N LEU A 33 5.82 -10.71 -1.11
CA LEU A 33 6.38 -12.08 -1.13
C LEU A 33 7.84 -12.12 -0.67
N SER A 34 8.44 -10.95 -0.52
CA SER A 34 9.80 -10.73 -0.02
C SER A 34 9.88 -9.31 0.55
N VAL A 35 10.99 -9.02 1.23
CA VAL A 35 11.29 -7.68 1.74
C VAL A 35 12.29 -6.96 0.83
N CYS A 36 12.31 -5.64 0.89
CA CYS A 36 13.25 -4.83 0.14
C CYS A 36 14.70 -5.10 0.57
N THR A 37 15.62 -5.15 -0.39
CA THR A 37 17.07 -5.16 -0.14
C THR A 37 17.63 -3.76 -0.33
N LEU A 38 18.20 -3.19 0.73
CA LEU A 38 18.89 -1.90 0.62
C LEU A 38 20.27 -2.09 -0.05
N PRO A 39 20.69 -1.20 -0.96
CA PRO A 39 22.02 -1.26 -1.56
C PRO A 39 23.13 -1.32 -0.50
N GLY A 40 24.03 -2.31 -0.60
CA GLY A 40 25.11 -2.52 0.37
C GLY A 40 24.71 -3.28 1.64
N HIS A 41 23.45 -3.68 1.79
CA HIS A 41 22.97 -4.51 2.89
C HIS A 41 22.69 -5.94 2.44
N VAL A 42 22.79 -6.88 3.38
CA VAL A 42 22.33 -8.26 3.18
C VAL A 42 20.80 -8.25 3.13
N THR A 43 20.22 -8.96 2.15
CA THR A 43 18.78 -9.15 2.04
C THR A 43 18.24 -9.81 3.31
N SER A 44 17.21 -9.23 3.91
CA SER A 44 16.54 -9.84 5.06
C SER A 44 15.66 -11.01 4.60
N ASP A 45 15.67 -12.10 5.38
CA ASP A 45 14.86 -13.30 5.18
C ASP A 45 13.66 -13.39 6.13
N ARG A 46 13.32 -12.29 6.84
CA ARG A 46 12.34 -12.29 7.94
C ARG A 46 10.96 -12.85 7.58
N LEU A 47 10.59 -12.77 6.30
CA LEU A 47 9.32 -13.28 5.84
C LEU A 47 9.32 -14.81 5.73
N GLY A 48 10.48 -15.41 5.44
CA GLY A 48 10.63 -16.85 5.22
C GLY A 48 10.13 -17.32 3.85
N GLN A 49 10.60 -18.50 3.43
CA GLN A 49 10.14 -19.09 2.17
C GLN A 49 8.68 -19.54 2.25
N GLY A 50 7.95 -19.37 1.15
CA GLY A 50 6.54 -19.78 1.05
C GLY A 50 5.59 -18.96 1.90
N LYS A 51 6.01 -17.77 2.36
CA LYS A 51 5.18 -16.84 3.14
C LYS A 51 4.87 -15.59 2.31
N MET A 52 3.83 -14.89 2.74
CA MET A 52 3.43 -13.58 2.24
C MET A 52 3.07 -12.66 3.41
N GLU A 53 3.26 -11.36 3.23
CA GLU A 53 2.91 -10.34 4.23
C GLU A 53 1.89 -9.37 3.66
N LEU A 54 0.74 -9.28 4.32
CA LEU A 54 -0.34 -8.36 3.99
C LEU A 54 -0.05 -7.01 4.64
N GLY A 55 -0.06 -5.95 3.84
CA GLY A 55 0.13 -4.58 4.29
C GLY A 55 1.57 -4.23 4.67
N LEU A 56 2.58 -4.95 4.15
CA LEU A 56 3.99 -4.58 4.33
C LEU A 56 4.20 -3.11 3.92
N GLY A 57 4.84 -2.32 4.79
CA GLY A 57 5.17 -0.93 4.52
C GLY A 57 6.18 -0.79 3.38
N ILE A 58 6.17 0.36 2.69
CA ILE A 58 7.02 0.60 1.52
C ILE A 58 8.52 0.65 1.84
N HIS A 59 8.90 0.78 3.12
CA HIS A 59 10.28 0.68 3.58
C HIS A 59 10.54 -0.62 4.36
N GLY A 60 9.63 -1.59 4.31
CA GLY A 60 9.74 -2.87 4.98
C GLY A 60 9.18 -2.91 6.41
N GLU A 61 8.44 -1.86 6.81
CA GLU A 61 7.74 -1.82 8.10
C GLU A 61 6.77 -3.02 8.23
N PRO A 62 6.63 -3.62 9.43
CA PRO A 62 5.74 -4.76 9.64
C PRO A 62 4.33 -4.48 9.15
N GLY A 63 3.80 -5.42 8.37
CA GLY A 63 2.44 -5.38 7.86
C GLY A 63 1.40 -5.80 8.90
N ALA A 64 0.15 -5.88 8.44
CA ALA A 64 -0.98 -6.30 9.26
C ALA A 64 -0.94 -7.79 9.62
N ALA A 65 -0.42 -8.64 8.72
CA ALA A 65 -0.32 -10.08 8.97
C ALA A 65 0.72 -10.76 8.08
N VAL A 66 1.35 -11.82 8.60
CA VAL A 66 2.16 -12.78 7.83
C VAL A 66 1.38 -14.09 7.72
N ALA A 67 1.31 -14.66 6.53
CA ALA A 67 0.57 -15.90 6.25
C ALA A 67 1.34 -16.81 5.29
N ASP A 68 0.94 -18.06 5.19
CA ASP A 68 1.39 -18.94 4.10
C ASP A 68 0.95 -18.39 2.74
N LEU A 69 1.82 -18.49 1.74
CA LEU A 69 1.53 -18.09 0.38
C LEU A 69 0.27 -18.81 -0.13
N GLN A 70 -0.70 -18.02 -0.60
CA GLN A 70 -1.95 -18.51 -1.16
C GLN A 70 -2.00 -18.32 -2.67
N SER A 71 -3.02 -18.89 -3.32
CA SER A 71 -3.29 -18.57 -4.71
C SER A 71 -3.68 -17.09 -4.87
N VAL A 72 -3.38 -16.52 -6.04
CA VAL A 72 -3.66 -15.11 -6.34
C VAL A 72 -5.13 -14.75 -6.12
N ASP A 73 -6.06 -15.64 -6.47
CA ASP A 73 -7.50 -15.40 -6.30
C ASP A 73 -7.90 -15.22 -4.84
N VAL A 74 -7.31 -16.02 -3.94
CA VAL A 74 -7.54 -15.92 -2.49
C VAL A 74 -6.98 -14.61 -1.96
N VAL A 75 -5.76 -14.25 -2.38
CA VAL A 75 -5.08 -13.02 -1.98
C VAL A 75 -5.87 -11.79 -2.42
N VAL A 76 -6.23 -11.70 -3.70
CA VAL A 76 -6.99 -10.57 -4.26
C VAL A 76 -8.35 -10.47 -3.61
N SER A 77 -9.04 -11.59 -3.38
CA SER A 77 -10.32 -11.60 -2.69
C SER A 77 -10.21 -11.06 -1.26
N HIS A 78 -9.13 -11.39 -0.54
CA HIS A 78 -8.88 -10.88 0.80
C HIS A 78 -8.60 -9.37 0.79
N VAL A 79 -7.70 -8.93 -0.09
CA VAL A 79 -7.34 -7.52 -0.28
C VAL A 79 -8.56 -6.66 -0.61
N LEU A 80 -9.39 -7.08 -1.57
CA LEU A 80 -10.59 -6.36 -1.95
C LEU A 80 -11.61 -6.29 -0.81
N ARG A 81 -11.79 -7.38 -0.06
CA ARG A 81 -12.67 -7.37 1.12
C ARG A 81 -12.22 -6.33 2.14
N GLN A 82 -10.91 -6.24 2.42
CA GLN A 82 -10.39 -5.26 3.37
C GLN A 82 -10.59 -3.82 2.88
N ILE A 83 -10.26 -3.53 1.61
CA ILE A 83 -10.46 -2.19 1.03
C ILE A 83 -11.94 -1.78 1.07
N LEU A 84 -12.85 -2.69 0.78
CA LEU A 84 -14.30 -2.40 0.67
C LEU A 84 -15.05 -2.47 2.01
N SER A 85 -14.40 -2.91 3.09
CA SER A 85 -15.01 -3.01 4.43
C SER A 85 -14.80 -1.78 5.31
N LEU A 86 -14.03 -0.80 4.83
CA LEU A 86 -13.77 0.50 5.45
C LEU A 86 -14.77 1.54 4.90
#